data_AF-A0A1H5BHD8-F1
#
_entry.id   AF-A0A1H5BHD8-F1
#
_cell.length_a   1.000
_cell.length_b   1.000
_cell.length_c   1.000
_cell.angle_alpha   90.00
_cell.angle_beta   90.00
_cell.angle_gamma   90.00
#
_symmetry.space_group_name_H-M   'P 1'
#
loop_
_entity.id
_entity.type
_entity.pdbx_description
1 polymer ?
#
loop_
_entity_poly.entity_id
_entity_poly.type
_entity_poly.pdbx_seq_one_letter_code
_entity_poly.pdbx_strand_id
1 'polypeptide(L)' 'MHRWPSGRRGLRSIGVVDRGGDGYVRVLPAWDRDGGFTAEVERVQALLAERGVP' A
#
# COMPACT_ATOMS: atom_id res chain seq x y z
N MET A 1 7.79 4.85 4.90
CA MET A 1 8.59 5.97 4.38
C MET A 1 10.06 5.68 4.62
N HIS A 2 10.93 5.98 3.65
CA HIS A 2 12.37 5.69 3.72
C HIS A 2 13.18 7.00 3.63
N ARG A 3 14.33 7.03 4.31
CA ARG A 3 15.31 8.12 4.26
C ARG A 3 16.59 7.60 3.64
N TRP A 4 17.01 8.19 2.52
CA TRP A 4 18.26 7.85 1.86
C TRP A 4 19.47 8.53 2.52
N PRO A 5 20.69 7.99 2.31
CA PRO A 5 21.93 8.62 2.79
C PRO A 5 22.12 10.08 2.31
N SER A 6 21.55 10.45 1.17
CA SER A 6 21.53 11.81 0.64
C SER A 6 20.60 12.78 1.38
N GLY A 7 19.91 12.34 2.43
CA GLY A 7 18.91 13.12 3.16
C GLY A 7 17.53 13.17 2.47
N ARG A 8 17.41 12.65 1.25
CA ARG A 8 16.12 12.55 0.56
C ARG A 8 15.17 11.63 1.31
N ARG A 9 13.90 12.03 1.38
CA ARG A 9 12.80 11.19 1.86
C ARG A 9 11.94 10.77 0.69
N GLY A 10 11.33 9.61 0.81
CA GLY A 10 10.44 9.11 -0.24
C GLY A 10 9.66 7.90 0.21
N LEU A 11 8.66 7.58 -0.60
CA LEU A 11 7.86 6.39 -0.41
C LEU A 11 8.66 5.18 -0.90
N ARG A 12 8.60 4.10 -0.12
CA ARG A 12 9.26 2.82 -0.44
C ARG A 12 8.24 1.73 -0.72
N SER A 13 7.12 1.75 -0.02
CA SER A 13 6.00 0.84 -0.22
C SER A 13 4.70 1.45 0.32
N ILE A 14 3.59 1.03 -0.28
CA ILE A 14 2.21 1.21 0.20
C ILE A 14 1.65 -0.18 0.47
N GLY A 15 1.09 -0.38 1.66
CA GLY A 15 0.36 -1.60 2.02
C GLY A 15 -1.09 -1.30 2.32
N VAL A 16 -1.97 -2.24 1.99
CA VAL A 16 -3.38 -2.26 2.41
C VAL A 16 -3.49 -3.12 3.66
N VAL A 17 -4.29 -2.67 4.62
CA VAL A 17 -4.59 -3.45 5.82
C VAL A 17 -5.77 -4.35 5.55
N ASP A 18 -5.56 -5.67 5.65
CA ASP A 18 -6.60 -6.68 5.63
C ASP A 18 -6.90 -7.14 7.06
N ARG A 19 -8.18 -7.12 7.44
CA ARG A 19 -8.68 -7.51 8.76
C ARG A 19 -9.63 -8.70 8.66
N GLY A 20 -9.28 -9.69 7.83
CA GLY A 20 -10.13 -10.85 7.52
C GLY A 20 -10.80 -11.52 8.73
N GLY A 21 -11.71 -12.45 8.46
CA GLY A 21 -12.55 -13.08 9.48
C GLY A 21 -11.84 -14.05 10.44
N ASP A 22 -10.53 -14.27 10.27
CA ASP A 22 -9.73 -15.20 11.06
C ASP A 22 -9.11 -14.56 12.32
N GLY A 23 -9.45 -13.29 12.59
CA GLY A 23 -8.98 -12.56 13.77
C GLY A 23 -7.56 -12.01 13.63
N TYR A 24 -6.94 -12.12 12.44
CA TYR A 24 -5.62 -11.58 12.17
C TYR A 24 -5.70 -10.32 11.31
N VAL A 25 -4.74 -9.42 11.56
CA VAL A 25 -4.52 -8.25 10.72
C VAL A 25 -3.25 -8.47 9.90
N ARG A 26 -3.37 -8.31 8.59
CA ARG A 26 -2.26 -8.45 7.63
C ARG A 26 -2.04 -7.14 6.89
N VAL A 27 -0.79 -6.88 6.52
CA VAL A 27 -0.46 -5.79 5.61
C VAL A 27 -0.09 -6.41 4.26
N LEU A 28 -0.97 -6.20 3.28
CA LEU A 28 -0.80 -6.69 1.92
C LEU A 28 -0.09 -5.60 1.10
N PRO A 29 1.10 -5.85 0.54
CA PRO A 29 1.82 -4.84 -0.23
C PRO A 29 1.05 -4.57 -1.53
N ALA A 30 0.67 -3.33 -1.78
CA ALA A 30 -0.07 -2.90 -2.97
C ALA A 30 0.78 -2.12 -3.97
N TRP A 31 1.85 -1.50 -3.48
CA TRP A 31 2.85 -0.86 -4.31
C TRP A 31 4.20 -0.90 -3.61
N ASP A 32 5.27 -1.04 -4.39
CA ASP A 32 6.62 -0.79 -3.93
C ASP A 32 7.45 -0.03 -4.98
N ARG A 33 8.53 0.58 -4.52
CA ARG A 33 9.37 1.44 -5.37
C ARG A 33 10.07 0.69 -6.51
N ASP A 34 10.40 -0.58 -6.31
CA ASP A 34 11.27 -1.33 -7.21
C ASP A 34 10.47 -2.15 -8.22
N GLY A 35 9.25 -2.57 -7.85
CA GLY A 35 8.34 -3.40 -8.64
C GLY A 35 7.03 -2.72 -9.06
N GLY A 36 6.72 -1.53 -8.52
CA GLY A 36 5.47 -0.82 -8.85
C GLY A 36 4.26 -1.43 -8.15
N PHE A 37 3.10 -1.43 -8.84
CA PHE A 37 1.87 -2.00 -8.31
C PHE A 37 1.92 -3.52 -8.29
N THR A 38 1.39 -4.11 -7.22
CA THR A 38 1.28 -5.56 -7.06
C THR A 38 -0.12 -6.05 -7.45
N ALA A 39 -0.40 -7.34 -7.23
CA ALA A 39 -1.75 -7.92 -7.35
C ALA A 39 -2.81 -7.25 -6.43
N GLU A 40 -2.37 -6.47 -5.43
CA GLU A 40 -3.25 -5.85 -4.44
C GLU A 40 -3.69 -4.43 -4.84
N VAL A 41 -3.38 -3.98 -6.06
CA VAL A 41 -3.75 -2.65 -6.57
C VAL A 41 -5.26 -2.43 -6.61
N GLU A 42 -6.04 -3.47 -6.94
CA GLU A 42 -7.50 -3.38 -6.99
C GLU A 42 -8.10 -3.06 -5.61
N ARG A 43 -7.47 -3.55 -4.53
CA ARG A 43 -7.90 -3.21 -3.15
C ARG A 43 -7.64 -1.74 -2.82
N VAL A 44 -6.55 -1.16 -3.32
CA VAL A 44 -6.30 0.28 -3.18
C VAL A 44 -7.36 1.08 -3.94
N GLN A 45 -7.67 0.69 -5.18
CA GLN A 45 -8.68 1.34 -5.99
C GLN A 45 -10.07 1.29 -5.33
N ALA A 46 -10.46 0.14 -4.79
CA ALA A 46 -11.71 0.00 -4.03
C ALA A 46 -11.76 0.97 -2.83
N LEU A 47 -10.69 1.07 -2.06
CA LEU A 47 -10.60 1.98 -0.91
C LEU A 47 -10.64 3.47 -1.33
N LEU A 48 -10.09 3.82 -2.50
CA LEU A 48 -10.17 5.18 -3.04
C LEU A 48 -11.59 5.49 -3.53
N ALA A 49 -12.23 4.53 -4.22
CA ALA A 49 -13.61 4.65 -4.68
C ALA A 49 -14.61 4.82 -3.52
N GLU A 50 -14.44 4.07 -2.42
CA GLU A 50 -15.23 4.25 -1.18
C GLU A 50 -15.14 5.67 -0.62
N ARG A 51 -14.02 6.36 -0.88
CA ARG A 51 -13.76 7.74 -0.43
C ARG A 51 -14.14 8.79 -1.49
N GLY A 52 -14.74 8.38 -2.61
CA GLY A 52 -15.12 9.26 -3.70
C GLY A 52 -13.92 9.81 -4.48
N VAL A 53 -12.76 9.15 -4.41
CA VAL A 53 -11.57 9.50 -5.19
C VAL A 53 -11.55 8.64 -6.46
N PRO A 54 -11.62 9.25 -7.66
CA PRO A 54 -11.57 8.53 -8.94
C PRO A 54 -10.17 7.99 -9.26
#